data_AF-A0A6G0RY54-F1
#
_entry.id   AF-A0A6G0RY54-F1
#
_cell.length_a   1.000
_cell.length_b   1.000
_cell.length_c   1.000
_cell.angle_alpha   90.00
_cell.angle_beta   90.00
_cell.angle_gamma   90.00
#
_symmetry.space_group_name_H-M   'P 1'
#
loop_
_entity.id
_entity.type
_entity.pdbx_description
1 polymer ?
#
loop_
_entity_poly.entity_id
_entity_poly.type
_entity_poly.pdbx_seq_one_letter_code
_entity_poly.pdbx_strand_id
1 'polypeptide(L)'
;MTTSEYIASRTAMASSDEAWIPEWKLVRLAPNMVTDVTAITVPPSALSPYECAALTQTLFFEMGFRFRNLAPEWFQARASRVDPNLVRTVVKDLQQLLAVEFLEWRDVISLPGLYRP
;
A
#
# COMPACT_ATOMS: atom_id res chain seq x y z
N MET A 1 11.78 -3.32 8.89
CA MET A 1 11.52 -2.17 8.02
C MET A 1 10.03 -1.90 8.09
N THR A 2 9.62 -0.66 8.36
CA THR A 2 8.20 -0.26 8.37
C THR A 2 7.70 0.04 6.97
N THR A 3 6.39 0.07 6.75
CA THR A 3 5.81 0.49 5.46
C THR A 3 6.25 1.91 5.10
N SER A 4 6.37 2.79 6.09
CA SER A 4 6.82 4.18 5.88
C SER A 4 8.28 4.24 5.40
N GLU A 5 9.19 3.43 5.99
CA GLU A 5 10.58 3.32 5.55
C GLU A 5 10.70 2.72 4.15
N TYR A 6 9.89 1.71 3.84
CA TYR A 6 9.84 1.11 2.50
C TYR A 6 9.35 2.11 1.45
N ILE A 7 8.28 2.85 1.72
CA ILE A 7 7.78 3.89 0.81
C ILE A 7 8.84 4.99 0.62
N ALA A 8 9.53 5.39 1.69
CA ALA A 8 10.60 6.39 1.61
C ALA A 8 11.78 5.88 0.75
N SER A 9 12.19 4.61 0.91
CA SER A 9 13.28 4.04 0.11
C SER A 9 12.90 3.94 -1.37
N ARG A 10 11.67 3.51 -1.68
CA ARG A 10 11.13 3.47 -3.06
C ARG A 10 10.99 4.87 -3.67
N THR A 11 10.68 5.87 -2.86
CA THR A 11 10.61 7.29 -3.28
C THR A 11 12.00 7.86 -3.57
N ALA A 12 13.03 7.43 -2.84
CA ALA A 12 14.40 7.89 -3.00
C ALA A 12 15.16 7.18 -4.14
N MET A 13 14.55 6.21 -4.83
CA MET A 13 15.20 5.50 -5.94
C MET A 13 15.50 6.48 -7.09
N ALA A 14 16.72 6.39 -7.63
CA ALA A 14 17.20 7.31 -8.65
C ALA A 14 16.73 6.94 -10.07
N SER A 15 16.35 5.69 -10.31
CA SER A 15 15.87 5.24 -11.61
C SER A 15 14.40 5.65 -11.82
N SER A 16 14.10 6.20 -12.99
CA SER A 16 12.73 6.65 -13.31
C SER A 16 11.71 5.52 -13.31
N ASP A 17 12.15 4.29 -13.60
CA ASP A 17 11.29 3.11 -13.68
C ASP A 17 10.96 2.55 -12.29
N GLU A 18 11.79 2.82 -11.27
CA GLU A 18 11.55 2.34 -9.90
C GLU A 18 10.89 3.40 -9.01
N ALA A 19 11.06 4.68 -9.35
CA ALA A 19 10.57 5.85 -8.61
C ALA A 19 9.15 6.30 -8.99
N TRP A 20 8.21 5.36 -9.10
CA TRP A 20 6.83 5.64 -9.51
C TRP A 20 5.85 5.83 -8.33
N ILE A 21 6.20 5.34 -7.14
CA ILE A 21 5.44 5.49 -5.88
C ILE A 21 5.10 6.96 -5.53
N PRO A 22 5.97 7.96 -5.78
CA PRO A 22 5.67 9.36 -5.47
C PRO A 22 4.43 9.92 -6.21
N GLU A 23 4.02 9.32 -7.33
CA GLU A 23 2.81 9.75 -8.05
C GLU A 23 1.52 9.59 -7.24
N TRP A 24 1.52 8.63 -6.32
CA TRP A 24 0.40 8.41 -5.41
C TRP A 24 0.27 9.50 -4.34
N LYS A 25 1.29 10.33 -4.10
CA LYS A 25 1.25 11.39 -3.07
C LYS A 25 0.72 10.88 -1.73
N LEU A 26 1.28 9.76 -1.27
CA LEU A 26 0.84 9.06 -0.07
C LEU A 26 0.99 9.94 1.17
N VAL A 27 -0.06 10.01 1.97
CA VAL A 27 -0.08 10.67 3.28
C VAL A 27 -0.71 9.69 4.26
N ARG A 28 0.06 9.24 5.25
CA ARG A 28 -0.46 8.41 6.34
C ARG A 28 -1.29 9.29 7.27
N LEU A 29 -2.56 8.93 7.48
CA LEU A 29 -3.41 9.49 8.52
C LEU A 29 -3.38 8.61 9.77
N ALA A 30 -4.18 8.96 10.77
CA ALA A 30 -4.43 8.06 11.90
C ALA A 30 -4.90 6.68 11.38
N PRO A 31 -4.58 5.58 12.10
CA PRO A 31 -5.02 4.26 11.70
C PRO A 31 -6.53 4.26 11.50
N ASN A 32 -6.99 3.91 10.30
CA ASN A 32 -8.41 3.66 10.12
C ASN A 32 -8.75 2.45 11.02
N MET A 33 -9.86 2.52 11.76
CA MET A 33 -10.35 1.45 12.65
C MET A 33 -10.86 0.22 11.87
N VAL A 34 -10.21 -0.13 10.76
CA VAL A 34 -10.55 -1.28 9.95
C VAL A 34 -10.22 -2.52 10.77
N THR A 35 -11.21 -3.40 10.93
CA THR A 35 -11.04 -4.66 11.66
C THR A 35 -10.68 -5.84 10.76
N ASP A 36 -10.81 -5.66 9.44
CA ASP A 36 -10.47 -6.66 8.42
C ASP A 36 -9.99 -5.99 7.14
N VAL A 37 -8.81 -6.39 6.66
CA VAL A 37 -8.13 -5.79 5.49
C VAL A 37 -8.07 -6.84 4.38
N THR A 38 -9.15 -6.90 3.60
CA THR A 38 -9.35 -7.95 2.59
C THR A 38 -8.32 -7.88 1.46
N ALA A 39 -7.82 -6.69 1.15
CA ALA A 39 -6.86 -6.47 0.06
C ALA A 39 -5.50 -7.17 0.28
N ILE A 40 -5.14 -7.51 1.52
CA ILE A 40 -3.90 -8.25 1.83
C ILE A 40 -3.94 -9.68 1.29
N THR A 41 -5.12 -10.28 1.17
CA THR A 41 -5.27 -11.71 0.81
C THR A 41 -5.21 -11.96 -0.69
N VAL A 42 -5.36 -10.91 -1.51
CA VAL A 42 -5.44 -11.03 -2.96
C VAL A 42 -4.04 -11.25 -3.55
N PRO A 43 -3.78 -12.35 -4.27
CA PRO A 43 -2.46 -12.63 -4.82
C PRO A 43 -2.13 -11.71 -6.01
N PRO A 44 -1.06 -10.89 -5.96
CA PRO A 44 -0.70 -9.98 -7.06
C PRO A 44 -0.34 -10.71 -8.37
N SER A 45 0.06 -11.97 -8.30
CA SER A 45 0.39 -12.80 -9.47
C SER A 45 -0.81 -13.10 -10.36
N ALA A 46 -2.04 -13.04 -9.83
CA ALA A 46 -3.27 -13.25 -10.59
C ALA A 46 -3.77 -11.97 -11.28
N LEU A 47 -3.11 -10.83 -11.03
CA LEU A 47 -3.58 -9.50 -11.42
C LEU A 47 -2.75 -8.91 -12.56
N SER A 48 -3.42 -8.13 -13.40
CA SER A 48 -2.77 -7.17 -14.31
C SER A 48 -2.08 -6.04 -13.53
N PRO A 49 -1.15 -5.29 -14.13
CA PRO A 49 -0.52 -4.14 -13.48
C PRO A 49 -1.52 -3.08 -13.00
N TYR A 50 -2.59 -2.85 -13.79
CA TYR A 50 -3.67 -1.94 -13.41
C TYR A 50 -4.41 -2.43 -12.16
N GLU A 51 -4.78 -3.71 -12.14
CA GLU A 51 -5.45 -4.31 -10.98
C GLU A 51 -4.53 -4.35 -9.75
N CYS A 52 -3.23 -4.56 -9.93
CA CYS A 52 -2.24 -4.45 -8.85
C CYS A 52 -2.23 -3.04 -8.24
N ALA A 53 -2.27 -2.00 -9.07
CA ALA A 53 -2.32 -0.62 -8.61
C ALA A 53 -3.64 -0.28 -7.92
N ALA A 54 -4.77 -0.75 -8.46
CA ALA A 54 -6.08 -0.59 -7.83
C ALA A 54 -6.12 -1.31 -6.46
N LEU A 55 -5.62 -2.54 -6.39
CA LEU A 55 -5.52 -3.30 -5.14
C LEU A 55 -4.66 -2.56 -4.11
N THR A 56 -3.53 -2.01 -4.53
CA THR A 56 -2.63 -1.27 -3.64
C THR A 56 -3.29 0.02 -3.12
N GLN A 57 -4.05 0.71 -3.96
CA GLN A 57 -4.84 1.87 -3.55
C GLN A 57 -5.95 1.50 -2.55
N THR A 58 -6.65 0.39 -2.76
CA THR A 58 -7.61 -0.14 -1.79
C THR A 58 -6.93 -0.45 -0.46
N LEU A 59 -5.77 -1.12 -0.49
CA LEU A 59 -5.00 -1.44 0.70
C LEU A 59 -4.57 -0.18 1.46
N PHE A 60 -4.09 0.84 0.76
CA PHE A 60 -3.75 2.12 1.38
C PHE A 60 -4.96 2.79 2.02
N PHE A 61 -6.12 2.77 1.34
CA PHE A 61 -7.35 3.32 1.89
C PHE A 61 -7.78 2.59 3.18
N GLU A 62 -7.78 1.25 3.17
CA GLU A 62 -8.09 0.42 4.34
C GLU A 62 -7.11 0.71 5.50
N MET A 63 -5.84 0.96 5.19
CA MET A 63 -4.78 1.23 6.17
C MET A 63 -4.63 2.70 6.58
N GLY A 64 -5.60 3.57 6.26
CA GLY A 64 -5.61 4.95 6.73
C GLY A 64 -4.70 5.90 5.95
N PHE A 65 -4.33 5.59 4.72
CA PHE A 65 -3.60 6.51 3.85
C PHE A 65 -4.55 7.31 2.96
N ARG A 66 -4.22 8.58 2.76
CA ARG A 66 -4.71 9.36 1.62
C ARG A 66 -3.71 9.28 0.47
N PHE A 67 -4.24 9.27 -0.74
CA PHE A 67 -3.46 9.21 -1.96
C PHE A 67 -4.21 9.88 -3.12
N ARG A 68 -3.46 10.22 -4.17
CA ARG A 68 -4.01 10.53 -5.49
C ARG A 68 -4.40 9.23 -6.17
N ASN A 69 -5.69 9.07 -6.46
CA ASN A 69 -6.19 7.94 -7.23
C ASN A 69 -5.63 8.00 -8.67
N LEU A 70 -4.79 7.04 -9.04
CA LEU A 70 -4.23 6.91 -10.39
C LEU A 70 -5.04 6.00 -11.31
N ALA A 71 -6.06 5.28 -10.83
CA ALA A 71 -6.89 4.43 -11.69
C ALA A 71 -7.48 5.17 -12.92
N PRO A 72 -8.07 6.39 -12.80
CA PRO A 72 -8.63 7.09 -13.96
C PRO A 72 -7.57 7.58 -14.95
N GLU A 73 -6.32 7.75 -14.50
CA GLU A 73 -5.21 8.26 -15.32
C GLU A 73 -4.11 7.20 -15.51
N TRP A 74 -4.43 5.92 -15.32
CA TRP A 74 -3.42 4.87 -15.20
C TRP A 74 -2.46 4.84 -16.38
N PHE A 75 -2.99 4.84 -17.61
CA PHE A 75 -2.19 4.81 -18.84
C PHE A 75 -1.29 6.04 -19.04
N GLN A 76 -1.52 7.12 -18.30
CA GLN A 76 -0.68 8.32 -18.31
C GLN A 76 0.31 8.33 -17.14
N ALA A 77 0.02 7.62 -16.05
CA ALA A 77 0.89 7.48 -14.88
C ALA A 77 2.19 6.75 -15.23
N ARG A 78 3.33 7.15 -14.62
CA ARG A 78 4.60 6.44 -14.80
C ARG A 78 4.49 4.98 -14.40
N ALA A 79 3.71 4.69 -13.37
CA ALA A 79 3.44 3.34 -12.87
C ALA A 79 2.94 2.37 -13.96
N SER A 80 2.27 2.85 -15.02
CA SER A 80 1.81 2.00 -16.13
C SER A 80 2.91 1.58 -17.10
N ARG A 81 4.05 2.26 -17.08
CA ARG A 81 5.21 2.01 -17.96
C ARG A 81 6.27 1.15 -17.30
N VAL A 82 6.12 0.91 -16.00
CA VAL A 82 7.03 0.10 -15.19
C VAL A 82 6.86 -1.37 -15.56
N ASP A 83 7.95 -2.13 -15.46
CA ASP A 83 7.90 -3.58 -15.63
C ASP A 83 6.78 -4.21 -14.76
N PRO A 84 5.85 -4.98 -15.35
CA PRO A 84 4.75 -5.62 -14.62
C PRO A 84 5.19 -6.47 -13.42
N ASN A 85 6.35 -7.12 -13.50
CA ASN A 85 6.87 -7.93 -12.40
C ASN A 85 7.38 -7.05 -11.26
N LEU A 86 8.00 -5.90 -11.58
CA LEU A 86 8.39 -4.94 -10.57
C LEU A 86 7.17 -4.38 -9.83
N VAL A 87 6.09 -4.04 -10.54
CA VAL A 87 4.82 -3.62 -9.91
C VAL A 87 4.31 -4.69 -8.95
N ARG A 88 4.22 -5.95 -9.39
CA ARG A 88 3.77 -7.07 -8.54
C ARG A 88 4.64 -7.29 -7.31
N THR A 89 5.97 -7.20 -7.46
CA THR A 89 6.91 -7.32 -6.34
C THR A 89 6.64 -6.23 -5.30
N VAL A 90 6.50 -4.98 -5.73
CA VAL A 90 6.21 -3.87 -4.83
C VAL A 90 4.86 -4.03 -4.14
N VAL A 91 3.82 -4.47 -4.86
CA VAL A 91 2.51 -4.76 -4.24
C VAL A 91 2.63 -5.86 -3.18
N LYS A 92 3.35 -6.93 -3.48
CA LYS A 92 3.57 -8.04 -2.55
C LYS A 92 4.31 -7.58 -1.30
N ASP A 93 5.38 -6.79 -1.45
CA ASP A 93 6.13 -6.24 -0.32
C ASP A 93 5.24 -5.34 0.55
N LEU A 94 4.44 -4.47 -0.07
CA LEU A 94 3.50 -3.59 0.64
C LEU A 94 2.42 -4.39 1.39
N GLN A 95 1.85 -5.44 0.78
CA GLN A 95 0.90 -6.32 1.45
C GLN A 95 1.52 -6.97 2.69
N GLN A 96 2.75 -7.48 2.59
CA GLN A 96 3.45 -8.11 3.71
C GLN A 96 3.74 -7.11 4.84
N LEU A 97 4.28 -5.94 4.51
CA LEU A 97 4.62 -4.91 5.49
C LEU A 97 3.36 -4.37 6.18
N LEU A 98 2.30 -4.11 5.43
CA LEU A 98 1.03 -3.64 5.99
C LEU A 98 0.30 -4.73 6.78
N ALA A 99 0.43 -6.00 6.40
CA ALA A 99 -0.10 -7.10 7.21
C ALA A 99 0.56 -7.16 8.59
N VAL A 100 1.88 -6.99 8.66
CA VAL A 100 2.60 -6.94 9.93
C VAL A 100 2.15 -5.74 10.76
N GLU A 101 2.14 -4.54 10.18
CA GLU A 101 1.66 -3.33 10.87
C GLU A 101 0.21 -3.51 11.37
N PHE A 102 -0.67 -4.11 10.56
CA PHE A 102 -2.05 -4.36 10.91
C PHE A 102 -2.20 -5.30 12.11
N LEU A 103 -1.44 -6.40 12.14
CA LEU A 103 -1.44 -7.35 13.25
C LEU A 103 -0.97 -6.69 14.55
N GLU A 104 0.10 -5.89 14.50
CA GLU A 104 0.60 -5.13 15.65
C GLU A 104 -0.46 -4.15 16.18
N TRP A 105 -1.14 -3.42 15.29
CA TRP A 105 -2.26 -2.54 15.69
C TRP A 105 -3.42 -3.31 16.30
N ARG A 106 -3.80 -4.45 15.72
CA ARG A 106 -4.88 -5.30 16.23
C ARG A 106 -4.59 -5.81 17.63
N ASP A 107 -3.35 -6.18 17.89
CA ASP A 107 -2.94 -6.65 19.21
C ASP A 107 -3.06 -5.52 20.25
N VAL A 108 -2.68 -4.28 19.89
CA VAL A 108 -2.85 -3.09 20.77
C VAL A 108 -4.31 -2.81 21.10
N ILE A 109 -5.23 -2.87 20.13
CA ILE A 109 -6.67 -2.63 20.38
C ILE A 109 -7.35 -3.79 21.10
N SER A 110 -6.78 -5.01 21.02
CA SER A 110 -7.32 -6.21 21.68
C SER A 110 -6.87 -6.35 23.13
N LEU A 111 -5.95 -5.50 23.60
CA LEU A 111 -5.51 -5.49 24.99
C LEU A 111 -6.65 -5.05 25.92
N PRO A 112 -7.08 -5.90 26.88
CA PRO A 112 -8.12 -5.55 27.82
C PRO A 112 -7.61 -4.44 28.76
N GLY A 113 -8.15 -3.22 28.60
CA GLY A 113 -7.96 -2.13 29.56
C GLY A 113 -7.58 -0.76 28.98
N LEU A 114 -7.31 -0.63 27.68
CA LEU A 114 -6.82 0.63 27.08
C LEU A 114 -7.84 1.40 26.21
N TYR A 115 -9.03 0.86 25.98
CA TYR A 115 -10.11 1.58 25.31
C TYR A 115 -11.42 1.44 26.10
N ARG A 116 -11.76 2.48 26.86
CA ARG A 116 -13.14 2.76 27.26
C ARG A 116 -13.49 4.11 26.62
N PRO A 117 -14.47 4.18 25.70
CA PRO A 117 -14.94 5.46 25.17
C PRO A 117 -15.53 6.34 26.28
#